data_AF-A0A6I4W684-F1
#
_entry.id   AF-A0A6I4W684-F1
#
_cell.length_a   1.000
_cell.length_b   1.000
_cell.length_c   1.000
_cell.angle_alpha   90.00
_cell.angle_beta   90.00
_cell.angle_gamma   90.00
#
_symmetry.space_group_name_H-M   'P 1'
#
loop_
_entity.id
_entity.type
_entity.pdbx_description
1 polymer ?
#
loop_
_entity_poly.entity_id
_entity_poly.type
_entity_poly.pdbx_seq_one_letter_code
_entity_poly.pdbx_strand_id
1 'polypeptide(L)'
;MSLKRFASGHPIDKGTLSRYLNGKRVPRDSWFLDKLLTILAEHGNEVSPEVREHLNGLQLQALQTAHPHEYRVRQVNDELELAEFAQREADRYARGLEAHLADLTHRCNDLTDQLSRLRSAWDAERADLQAEKNDLEQEIFELRRRLEHARQRIAAAERHRHHLENLLENLDPPTSTPEFDLPARITPNDIREARFGTVRFRPGYDEEEVDVFLDKVEKEVELLRADREELAKENAELRAQLGSVLYPENLDGQA
;
A
#
# COMPACT_ATOMS: atom_id res chain seq x y z
N MET A 1 -47.02 -59.62 32.29
CA MET A 1 -46.11 -60.49 31.51
C MET A 1 -45.87 -61.80 32.26
N SER A 2 -45.81 -62.97 31.60
CA SER A 2 -45.44 -64.23 32.28
C SER A 2 -43.91 -64.41 32.32
N LEU A 3 -43.38 -65.06 33.37
CA LEU A 3 -41.94 -65.36 33.56
C LEU A 3 -41.28 -65.99 32.33
N LYS A 4 -42.02 -66.81 31.58
CA LYS A 4 -41.54 -67.46 30.34
C LYS A 4 -41.30 -66.45 29.21
N ARG A 5 -42.18 -65.44 29.08
CA ARG A 5 -42.04 -64.39 28.05
C ARG A 5 -40.94 -63.39 28.39
N PHE A 6 -40.71 -63.14 29.68
CA PHE A 6 -39.61 -62.28 30.14
C PHE A 6 -38.24 -62.95 29.93
N ALA A 7 -38.10 -64.22 30.32
CA ALA A 7 -36.84 -64.97 30.14
C ALA A 7 -36.48 -65.18 28.65
N SER A 8 -37.46 -65.29 27.75
CA SER A 8 -37.19 -65.48 26.32
C SER A 8 -36.66 -64.24 25.60
N GLY A 9 -36.81 -63.05 26.18
CA GLY A 9 -36.36 -61.77 25.60
C GLY A 9 -35.04 -61.24 26.16
N HIS A 10 -34.42 -61.96 27.09
CA HIS A 10 -33.28 -61.47 27.88
C HIS A 10 -32.19 -62.54 28.04
N PRO A 11 -30.94 -62.16 28.31
CA PRO A 11 -29.80 -63.08 28.42
C PRO A 11 -29.79 -63.87 29.75
N ILE A 12 -30.93 -64.40 30.20
CA ILE A 12 -31.04 -65.26 31.40
C ILE A 12 -32.09 -66.34 31.22
N ASP A 13 -31.78 -67.51 31.75
CA ASP A 13 -32.70 -68.64 31.77
C ASP A 13 -33.81 -68.45 32.82
N LYS A 14 -34.95 -69.14 32.60
CA LYS A 14 -36.11 -69.12 33.51
C LYS A 14 -35.74 -69.54 34.94
N GLY A 15 -34.78 -70.46 35.10
CA GLY A 15 -34.33 -70.94 36.40
C GLY A 15 -33.57 -69.85 37.17
N THR A 16 -32.65 -69.15 36.52
CA THR A 16 -31.94 -68.00 37.09
C THR A 16 -32.89 -66.86 37.42
N LEU A 17 -33.83 -66.55 36.52
CA LEU A 17 -34.87 -65.53 36.77
C LEU A 17 -35.71 -65.85 38.01
N SER A 18 -36.12 -67.13 38.18
CA SER A 18 -36.85 -67.56 39.37
C SER A 18 -36.01 -67.50 40.64
N ARG A 19 -34.70 -67.76 40.57
CA ARG A 19 -33.79 -67.65 41.72
C ARG A 19 -33.56 -66.20 42.13
N TYR A 20 -33.54 -65.27 41.18
CA TYR A 20 -33.49 -63.82 41.44
C TYR A 20 -34.75 -63.32 42.16
N LEU A 21 -35.94 -63.66 41.65
CA LEU A 21 -37.20 -63.20 42.23
C LEU A 21 -37.52 -63.82 43.60
N ASN A 22 -37.02 -65.03 43.86
CA ASN A 22 -37.18 -65.69 45.15
C ASN A 22 -36.04 -65.40 46.15
N GLY A 23 -35.14 -64.48 45.82
CA GLY A 23 -34.04 -64.05 46.72
C GLY A 23 -32.94 -65.09 46.95
N LYS A 24 -32.92 -66.21 46.21
CA LYS A 24 -31.90 -67.26 46.34
C LYS A 24 -30.59 -66.93 45.61
N ARG A 25 -30.60 -65.89 44.78
CA ARG A 25 -29.43 -65.40 44.04
C ARG A 25 -29.61 -63.91 43.79
N VAL A 26 -28.54 -63.13 43.91
CA VAL A 26 -28.54 -61.70 43.60
C VAL A 26 -28.10 -61.50 42.14
N PRO A 27 -28.79 -60.69 41.33
CA PRO A 27 -28.34 -60.35 39.99
C PRO A 27 -26.99 -59.60 40.04
N ARG A 28 -26.08 -59.96 39.14
CA ARG A 28 -24.72 -59.38 39.08
C ARG A 28 -24.74 -57.96 38.53
N ASP A 29 -25.46 -57.75 37.44
CA ASP A 29 -25.48 -56.50 36.68
C ASP A 29 -26.72 -55.64 37.02
N SER A 30 -26.68 -54.34 36.72
CA SER A 30 -27.82 -53.43 36.93
C SER A 30 -28.96 -53.65 35.94
N TRP A 31 -28.67 -54.23 34.76
CA TRP A 31 -29.63 -54.36 33.66
C TRP A 31 -30.95 -55.03 34.08
N PHE A 32 -30.90 -55.95 35.05
CA PHE A 32 -32.09 -56.63 35.57
C PHE A 32 -33.02 -55.66 36.32
N LEU A 33 -32.47 -54.83 37.20
CA LEU A 33 -33.24 -53.79 37.89
C LEU A 33 -33.68 -52.70 36.91
N ASP A 34 -32.80 -52.24 36.03
CA ASP A 34 -33.11 -51.21 35.04
C ASP A 34 -34.25 -51.63 34.11
N LYS A 35 -34.27 -52.91 33.71
CA LYS A 35 -35.34 -53.45 32.88
C LYS A 35 -36.66 -53.58 33.65
N LEU A 36 -36.62 -53.98 34.92
CA LEU A 36 -37.82 -54.01 35.77
C LEU A 36 -38.38 -52.59 35.94
N LEU A 37 -37.53 -51.60 36.16
CA LEU A 37 -37.91 -50.19 36.28
C LEU A 37 -38.45 -49.62 34.97
N THR A 38 -37.89 -50.02 33.83
CA THR A 38 -38.39 -49.64 32.49
C THR A 38 -39.79 -50.20 32.26
N ILE A 39 -40.01 -51.47 32.59
CA ILE A 39 -41.34 -52.10 32.45
C ILE A 39 -42.35 -51.43 33.39
N LEU A 40 -41.94 -51.07 34.61
CA LEU A 40 -42.80 -50.33 35.54
C LEU A 40 -43.17 -48.94 34.99
N ALA A 41 -42.22 -48.21 34.42
CA ALA A 41 -42.46 -46.92 33.77
C ALA A 41 -43.40 -47.06 32.56
N GLU A 42 -43.23 -48.09 31.72
CA GLU A 42 -44.14 -48.40 30.60
C GLU A 42 -45.59 -48.69 31.05
N HIS A 43 -45.79 -49.08 32.31
CA HIS A 43 -47.11 -49.34 32.91
C HIS A 43 -47.63 -48.14 33.73
N GLY A 44 -47.01 -46.96 33.59
CA GLY A 44 -47.42 -45.72 34.26
C GLY A 44 -46.90 -45.56 35.68
N ASN A 45 -45.99 -46.42 36.14
CA ASN A 45 -45.36 -46.34 37.47
C ASN A 45 -43.90 -45.88 37.32
N GLU A 46 -43.72 -44.59 37.08
CA GLU A 46 -42.38 -44.00 37.06
C GLU A 46 -41.80 -43.92 38.47
N VAL A 47 -40.66 -44.58 38.64
CA VAL A 47 -39.90 -44.58 39.90
C VAL A 47 -38.96 -43.39 39.91
N SER A 48 -38.98 -42.59 40.99
CA SER A 48 -38.08 -41.45 41.19
C SER A 48 -36.61 -41.88 41.07
N PRO A 49 -35.71 -41.04 40.52
CA PRO A 49 -34.27 -41.29 40.54
C PRO A 49 -33.73 -41.64 41.93
N GLU A 50 -34.22 -41.01 43.01
CA GLU A 50 -33.76 -41.34 44.38
C GLU A 50 -34.10 -42.78 44.79
N VAL A 51 -35.28 -43.27 44.39
CA VAL A 51 -35.71 -44.64 44.69
C VAL A 51 -34.93 -45.64 43.85
N ARG A 52 -34.58 -45.31 42.60
CA ARG A 52 -33.71 -46.15 41.76
C ARG A 52 -32.32 -46.29 42.36
N GLU A 53 -31.74 -45.17 42.82
CA GLU A 53 -30.45 -45.15 43.49
C GLU A 53 -30.48 -45.99 44.77
N HIS A 54 -31.53 -45.86 45.58
CA HIS A 54 -31.72 -46.66 46.78
C HIS A 54 -31.80 -48.17 46.48
N LEU A 55 -32.57 -48.58 45.45
CA LEU A 55 -32.70 -49.97 45.04
C LEU A 55 -31.37 -50.55 44.52
N ASN A 56 -30.60 -49.77 43.77
CA ASN A 56 -29.26 -50.14 43.33
C ASN A 56 -28.31 -50.32 44.52
N GLY A 57 -28.38 -49.43 45.52
CA GLY A 57 -27.63 -49.55 46.78
C GLY A 57 -27.95 -50.84 47.53
N LEU A 58 -29.23 -51.20 47.67
CA LEU A 58 -29.66 -52.45 48.31
C LEU A 58 -29.19 -53.70 47.55
N GLN A 59 -29.23 -53.67 46.21
CA GLN A 59 -28.69 -54.76 45.39
C GLN A 59 -27.18 -54.93 45.60
N LEU A 60 -26.44 -53.82 45.65
CA LEU A 60 -24.99 -53.83 45.85
C LEU A 60 -24.62 -54.43 47.22
N GLN A 61 -25.35 -54.06 48.28
CA GLN A 61 -25.19 -54.62 49.63
C GLN A 61 -25.51 -56.12 49.67
N ALA A 62 -26.58 -56.55 48.98
CA ALA A 62 -26.91 -57.97 48.85
C ALA A 62 -25.84 -58.76 48.08
N LEU A 63 -25.25 -58.16 47.04
CA LEU A 63 -24.16 -58.76 46.28
C LEU A 63 -22.88 -58.85 47.13
N GLN A 64 -22.58 -57.84 47.94
CA GLN A 64 -21.43 -57.81 48.84
C GLN A 64 -21.45 -58.96 49.86
N THR A 65 -22.63 -59.25 50.44
CA THR A 65 -22.80 -60.29 51.45
C THR A 65 -22.85 -61.69 50.85
N ALA A 66 -23.56 -61.87 49.73
CA ALA A 66 -23.74 -63.17 49.10
C ALA A 66 -22.51 -63.61 48.27
N HIS A 67 -21.90 -62.68 47.52
CA HIS A 67 -20.84 -62.95 46.55
C HIS A 67 -19.75 -61.86 46.57
N PRO A 68 -18.85 -61.84 47.58
CA PRO A 68 -17.88 -60.75 47.78
C PRO A 68 -16.93 -60.50 46.61
N HIS A 69 -16.51 -61.56 45.89
CA HIS A 69 -15.66 -61.42 44.70
C HIS A 69 -16.39 -60.72 43.56
N GLU A 70 -17.67 -61.05 43.33
CA GLU A 70 -18.47 -60.44 42.27
C GLU A 70 -18.78 -58.97 42.57
N TYR A 71 -19.00 -58.63 43.84
CA TYR A 71 -19.10 -57.25 44.30
C TYR A 71 -17.84 -56.43 43.97
N ARG A 72 -16.63 -56.95 44.25
CA ARG A 72 -15.38 -56.24 43.94
C ARG A 72 -15.20 -56.03 42.44
N VAL A 73 -15.52 -57.03 41.62
CA VAL A 73 -15.45 -56.91 40.16
C VAL A 73 -16.40 -55.83 39.66
N ARG A 74 -17.65 -55.80 40.17
CA ARG A 74 -18.62 -54.76 39.82
C ARG A 74 -18.12 -53.37 40.24
N GLN A 75 -17.63 -53.22 41.46
CA GLN A 75 -17.10 -51.94 41.94
C GLN A 75 -15.94 -51.43 41.07
N VAL A 76 -14.98 -52.29 40.74
CA VAL A 76 -13.85 -51.91 39.88
C VAL A 76 -14.31 -51.57 38.46
N ASN A 77 -15.30 -52.29 37.91
CA ASN A 77 -15.87 -51.97 36.60
C ASN A 77 -16.59 -50.63 36.61
N ASP A 78 -17.41 -50.35 37.63
CA ASP A 78 -18.12 -49.07 37.76
C ASP A 78 -17.11 -47.91 37.89
N GLU A 79 -16.05 -48.09 38.71
CA GLU A 79 -14.95 -47.11 38.83
C GLU A 79 -14.18 -46.92 37.52
N LEU A 80 -13.92 -48.00 36.77
CA LEU A 80 -13.26 -47.95 35.47
C LEU A 80 -14.12 -47.22 34.44
N GLU A 81 -15.42 -47.50 34.37
CA GLU A 81 -16.34 -46.83 33.45
C GLU A 81 -16.39 -45.32 33.72
N LEU A 82 -16.43 -44.90 34.99
CA LEU A 82 -16.37 -43.49 35.38
C LEU A 82 -15.03 -42.85 34.98
N ALA A 83 -13.91 -43.53 35.22
CA ALA A 83 -12.59 -43.04 34.85
C ALA A 83 -12.44 -42.92 33.32
N GLU A 84 -12.90 -43.90 32.55
CA GLU A 84 -12.91 -43.87 31.09
C GLU A 84 -13.77 -42.72 30.56
N PHE A 85 -14.94 -42.49 31.17
CA PHE A 85 -15.80 -41.37 30.80
C PHE A 85 -15.12 -40.02 31.05
N ALA A 86 -14.55 -39.83 32.25
CA ALA A 86 -13.80 -38.62 32.60
C ALA A 86 -12.59 -38.40 31.69
N GLN A 87 -11.85 -39.46 31.34
CA GLN A 87 -10.75 -39.40 30.39
C GLN A 87 -11.23 -38.94 29.01
N ARG A 88 -12.32 -39.51 28.48
CA ARG A 88 -12.90 -39.10 27.19
C ARG A 88 -13.36 -37.65 27.21
N GLU A 89 -13.87 -37.14 28.34
CA GLU A 89 -14.22 -35.73 28.49
C GLU A 89 -12.99 -34.82 28.51
N ALA A 90 -11.97 -35.17 29.27
CA ALA A 90 -10.71 -34.44 29.29
C ALA A 90 -10.05 -34.40 27.91
N ASP A 91 -10.03 -35.51 27.18
CA ASP A 91 -9.49 -35.59 25.82
C ASP A 91 -10.27 -34.70 24.84
N ARG A 92 -11.60 -34.67 24.94
CA ARG A 92 -12.44 -33.76 24.12
C ARG A 92 -12.13 -32.30 24.44
N TYR A 93 -12.00 -31.96 25.72
CA TYR A 93 -11.65 -30.60 26.13
C TYR A 93 -10.26 -30.18 25.66
N ALA A 94 -9.26 -31.06 25.82
CA ALA A 94 -7.90 -30.84 25.36
C ALA A 94 -7.85 -30.61 23.83
N ARG A 95 -8.52 -31.45 23.04
CA ARG A 95 -8.61 -31.26 21.58
C ARG A 95 -9.31 -29.95 21.20
N GLY A 96 -10.32 -29.54 21.98
CA GLY A 96 -10.96 -28.23 21.79
C GLY A 96 -9.99 -27.08 22.01
N LEU A 97 -9.19 -27.13 23.08
CA LEU A 97 -8.15 -26.13 23.35
C LEU A 97 -7.06 -26.13 22.28
N GLU A 98 -6.61 -27.30 21.84
CA GLU A 98 -5.62 -27.44 20.76
C GLU A 98 -6.11 -26.81 19.46
N ALA A 99 -7.37 -27.05 19.08
CA ALA A 99 -7.97 -26.43 17.90
C ALA A 99 -8.02 -24.90 18.04
N HIS A 100 -8.45 -24.39 19.19
CA HIS A 100 -8.46 -22.94 19.45
C HIS A 100 -7.05 -22.32 19.42
N LEU A 101 -6.05 -23.01 19.96
CA LEU A 101 -4.65 -22.56 19.88
C LEU A 101 -4.14 -22.56 18.44
N ALA A 102 -4.50 -23.55 17.64
CA ALA A 102 -4.15 -23.60 16.22
C ALA A 102 -4.78 -22.43 15.44
N ASP A 103 -6.05 -22.13 15.68
CA ASP A 103 -6.75 -20.98 15.06
C ASP A 103 -6.09 -19.64 15.45
N LEU A 104 -5.78 -19.45 16.72
CA LEU A 104 -5.09 -18.24 17.20
C LEU A 104 -3.69 -18.13 16.61
N THR A 105 -2.95 -19.24 16.52
CA THR A 105 -1.62 -19.28 15.89
C THR A 105 -1.69 -18.88 14.42
N HIS A 106 -2.67 -19.43 13.69
CA HIS A 106 -2.89 -19.07 12.28
C HIS A 106 -3.22 -17.57 12.13
N ARG A 107 -4.11 -17.04 12.99
CA ARG A 107 -4.46 -15.61 12.98
C ARG A 107 -3.26 -14.71 13.29
N CYS A 108 -2.40 -15.10 14.25
CA CYS A 108 -1.17 -14.37 14.54
C CYS A 108 -0.22 -14.36 13.35
N ASN A 109 -0.07 -15.49 12.65
CA ASN A 109 0.77 -15.58 11.45
C ASN A 109 0.21 -14.72 10.31
N ASP A 110 -1.09 -14.78 10.04
CA ASP A 110 -1.74 -13.96 9.01
C ASP A 110 -1.57 -12.44 9.30
N LEU A 111 -1.79 -12.01 10.54
CA LEU A 111 -1.55 -10.62 10.92
C LEU A 111 -0.06 -10.22 10.79
N THR A 112 0.86 -11.13 11.08
CA THR A 112 2.30 -10.90 10.92
C THR A 112 2.65 -10.73 9.44
N ASP A 113 2.10 -11.59 8.57
CA ASP A 113 2.28 -11.50 7.13
C ASP A 113 1.70 -10.20 6.58
N GLN A 114 0.51 -9.79 7.02
CA GLN A 114 -0.12 -8.52 6.63
C GLN A 114 0.74 -7.32 7.04
N LEU A 115 1.25 -7.28 8.27
CA LEU A 115 2.14 -6.23 8.74
C LEU A 115 3.44 -6.18 7.92
N SER A 116 4.01 -7.33 7.58
CA SER A 116 5.23 -7.38 6.76
C SER A 116 5.02 -6.83 5.35
N ARG A 117 3.86 -7.12 4.74
CA ARG A 117 3.47 -6.61 3.41
C ARG A 117 3.27 -5.11 3.43
N LEU A 118 2.52 -4.59 4.42
CA LEU A 118 2.30 -3.15 4.56
C LEU A 118 3.61 -2.40 4.79
N ARG A 119 4.49 -2.95 5.63
CA ARG A 119 5.81 -2.35 5.88
C ARG A 119 6.64 -2.31 4.60
N SER A 120 6.69 -3.41 3.85
CA SER A 120 7.44 -3.47 2.59
C SER A 120 6.91 -2.48 1.55
N ALA A 121 5.58 -2.31 1.47
CA ALA A 121 4.95 -1.34 0.58
C ALA A 121 5.31 0.10 0.98
N TRP A 122 5.25 0.43 2.27
CA TRP A 122 5.67 1.74 2.77
C TRP A 122 7.15 2.03 2.57
N ASP A 123 8.01 1.02 2.76
CA ASP A 123 9.45 1.18 2.52
C ASP A 123 9.74 1.42 1.03
N ALA A 124 9.00 0.77 0.13
CA ALA A 124 9.09 1.02 -1.31
C ALA A 124 8.62 2.43 -1.69
N GLU A 125 7.44 2.85 -1.24
CA GLU A 125 6.91 4.19 -1.49
C GLU A 125 7.84 5.29 -0.96
N ARG A 126 8.44 5.08 0.22
CA ARG A 126 9.46 5.99 0.75
C ARG A 126 10.72 6.03 -0.08
N ALA A 127 11.17 4.90 -0.62
CA ALA A 127 12.33 4.86 -1.50
C ALA A 127 12.08 5.63 -2.80
N ASP A 128 10.89 5.48 -3.39
CA ASP A 128 10.48 6.20 -4.60
C ASP A 128 10.43 7.72 -4.36
N LEU A 129 9.76 8.15 -3.28
CA LEU A 129 9.71 9.57 -2.90
C LEU A 129 11.11 10.14 -2.60
N GLN A 130 12.00 9.34 -2.01
CA GLN A 130 13.37 9.76 -1.75
C GLN A 130 14.19 9.87 -3.04
N ALA A 131 13.96 9.00 -4.03
CA ALA A 131 14.58 9.09 -5.34
C ALA A 131 14.11 10.36 -6.08
N GLU A 132 12.79 10.61 -6.13
CA GLU A 132 12.23 11.82 -6.75
C GLU A 132 12.78 13.09 -6.10
N LYS A 133 12.86 13.11 -4.76
CA LYS A 133 13.49 14.22 -4.02
C LYS A 133 14.94 14.44 -4.46
N ASN A 134 15.73 13.37 -4.55
CA ASN A 134 17.14 13.46 -4.93
C ASN A 134 17.28 14.00 -6.37
N ASP A 135 16.42 13.56 -7.28
CA ASP A 135 16.40 14.02 -8.67
C ASP A 135 16.07 15.53 -8.75
N LEU A 136 15.04 15.97 -8.01
CA LEU A 136 14.69 17.40 -7.92
C LEU A 136 15.81 18.23 -7.29
N GLU A 137 16.50 17.72 -6.27
CA GLU A 137 17.66 18.39 -5.66
C GLU A 137 18.80 18.57 -6.67
N GLN A 138 19.06 17.55 -7.50
CA GLN A 138 20.04 17.63 -8.59
C GLN A 138 19.63 18.66 -9.65
N GLU A 139 18.37 18.65 -10.07
CA GLU A 139 17.85 19.62 -11.05
C GLU A 139 17.98 21.06 -10.53
N ILE A 140 17.59 21.31 -9.27
CA ILE A 140 17.76 22.61 -8.63
C ILE A 140 19.24 23.04 -8.62
N PHE A 141 20.15 22.11 -8.29
CA PHE A 141 21.57 22.39 -8.31
C PHE A 141 22.07 22.78 -9.71
N GLU A 142 21.66 22.04 -10.74
CA GLU A 142 22.02 22.35 -12.13
C GLU A 142 21.48 23.70 -12.58
N LEU A 143 20.21 23.98 -12.30
CA LEU A 143 19.58 25.26 -12.65
C LEU A 143 20.28 26.43 -11.97
N ARG A 144 20.64 26.28 -10.69
CA ARG A 144 21.43 27.29 -9.95
C ARG A 144 22.79 27.52 -10.61
N ARG A 145 23.49 26.45 -10.99
CA ARG A 145 24.79 26.54 -11.68
C ARG A 145 24.66 27.25 -13.04
N ARG A 146 23.64 26.90 -13.84
CA ARG A 146 23.37 27.54 -15.13
C ARG A 146 23.05 29.03 -14.97
N LEU A 147 22.24 29.37 -13.97
CA LEU A 147 21.90 30.76 -13.65
C LEU A 147 23.13 31.57 -13.24
N GLU A 148 23.98 31.02 -12.39
CA GLU A 148 25.21 31.68 -11.95
C GLU A 148 26.17 31.92 -13.13
N HIS A 149 26.33 30.92 -14.00
CA HIS A 149 27.12 31.07 -15.22
C HIS A 149 26.54 32.16 -16.14
N ALA A 150 25.22 32.22 -16.31
CA ALA A 150 24.57 33.27 -17.10
C ALA A 150 24.82 34.68 -16.51
N ARG A 151 24.72 34.83 -15.19
CA ARG A 151 25.02 36.09 -14.49
C ARG A 151 26.47 36.53 -14.68
N GLN A 152 27.42 35.60 -14.59
CA GLN A 152 28.83 35.88 -14.82
C GLN A 152 29.09 36.36 -16.25
N ARG A 153 28.44 35.75 -17.24
CA ARG A 153 28.53 36.18 -18.64
C ARG A 153 27.98 37.59 -18.85
N ILE A 154 26.81 37.90 -18.26
CA ILE A 154 26.22 39.24 -18.33
C ILE A 154 27.19 40.27 -17.72
N ALA A 155 27.71 40.01 -16.52
CA ALA A 155 28.66 40.91 -15.86
C ALA A 155 29.95 41.10 -16.67
N ALA A 156 30.46 40.05 -17.32
CA ALA A 156 31.64 40.14 -18.18
C ALA A 156 31.36 40.98 -19.44
N ALA A 157 30.21 40.79 -20.08
CA ALA A 157 29.79 41.58 -21.23
C ALA A 157 29.60 43.07 -20.87
N GLU A 158 29.00 43.36 -19.72
CA GLU A 158 28.84 44.73 -19.20
C GLU A 158 30.19 45.42 -18.95
N ARG A 159 31.15 44.71 -18.32
CA ARG A 159 32.51 45.24 -18.11
C ARG A 159 33.20 45.53 -19.44
N HIS A 160 33.04 44.63 -20.43
CA HIS A 160 33.63 44.80 -21.75
C HIS A 160 33.01 46.00 -22.49
N ARG A 161 31.67 46.11 -22.49
CA ARG A 161 30.97 47.28 -23.04
C ARG A 161 31.48 48.57 -22.41
N HIS A 162 31.55 48.64 -21.09
CA HIS A 162 32.02 49.83 -20.38
C HIS A 162 33.48 50.17 -20.70
N HIS A 163 34.36 49.17 -20.84
CA HIS A 163 35.73 49.39 -21.28
C HIS A 163 35.82 49.99 -22.68
N LEU A 164 35.04 49.46 -23.63
CA LEU A 164 34.97 49.99 -24.99
C LEU A 164 34.41 51.42 -25.04
N GLU A 165 33.36 51.70 -24.26
CA GLU A 165 32.80 53.06 -24.14
C GLU A 165 33.85 54.05 -23.63
N ASN A 166 34.61 53.68 -22.58
CA ASN A 166 35.69 54.52 -22.07
C ASN A 166 36.80 54.70 -23.12
N LEU A 167 37.13 53.68 -23.91
CA LEU A 167 38.11 53.83 -25.00
C LEU A 167 37.61 54.80 -26.08
N LEU A 168 36.33 54.71 -26.46
CA LEU A 168 35.72 55.63 -27.41
C LEU A 168 35.78 57.08 -26.89
N GLU A 169 35.37 57.31 -25.64
CA GLU A 169 35.40 58.64 -25.01
C GLU A 169 36.83 59.23 -24.95
N ASN A 170 37.85 58.39 -24.73
CA ASN A 170 39.25 58.83 -24.70
C ASN A 170 39.87 59.03 -26.10
N LEU A 171 39.29 58.41 -27.14
CA LEU A 171 39.74 58.55 -28.54
C LEU A 171 39.07 59.74 -29.24
N ASP A 172 37.92 60.20 -28.75
CA ASP A 172 37.26 61.42 -29.22
C ASP A 172 37.94 62.67 -28.63
N PRO A 173 38.67 63.49 -29.40
CA PRO A 173 39.09 64.81 -28.93
C PRO A 173 37.85 65.71 -28.70
N PRO A 174 37.89 66.69 -27.78
CA PRO A 174 36.80 67.66 -27.62
C PRO A 174 36.80 68.63 -28.81
N THR A 175 36.33 68.18 -29.97
CA THR A 175 36.13 69.02 -31.14
C THR A 175 34.89 68.57 -31.92
N SER A 176 33.80 69.29 -31.67
CA SER A 176 32.69 69.57 -32.59
C SER A 176 32.02 68.37 -33.28
N THR A 177 30.95 67.87 -32.67
CA THR A 177 29.86 67.18 -33.40
C THR A 177 29.13 68.18 -34.30
N PRO A 178 29.14 68.04 -35.64
CA PRO A 178 28.11 68.65 -36.47
C PRO A 178 26.78 67.95 -36.18
N GLU A 179 25.74 68.75 -35.92
CA GLU A 179 24.36 68.33 -35.72
C GLU A 179 23.84 67.70 -37.03
N PHE A 180 23.93 66.37 -37.17
CA PHE A 180 23.34 65.64 -38.28
C PHE A 180 22.00 65.04 -37.83
N ASP A 181 20.91 65.52 -38.45
CA ASP A 181 19.55 65.04 -38.27
C ASP A 181 19.38 63.69 -38.99
N LEU A 182 19.91 62.62 -38.38
CA LEU A 182 19.84 61.26 -38.93
C LEU A 182 18.52 60.57 -38.52
N PRO A 183 17.78 59.95 -39.45
CA PRO A 183 16.55 59.24 -39.13
C PRO A 183 16.84 58.03 -38.23
N ALA A 184 15.94 57.76 -37.27
CA ALA A 184 16.08 56.73 -36.22
C ALA A 184 16.22 55.28 -36.73
N ARG A 185 16.15 55.03 -38.05
CA ARG A 185 16.41 53.75 -38.71
C ARG A 185 16.95 54.00 -40.12
N ILE A 186 18.19 53.60 -40.37
CA ILE A 186 18.78 53.55 -41.70
C ILE A 186 18.27 52.26 -42.38
N THR A 187 17.72 52.39 -43.59
CA THR A 187 17.38 51.24 -44.46
C THR A 187 18.54 50.95 -45.43
N PRO A 188 18.63 49.72 -45.97
CA PRO A 188 19.63 49.40 -47.02
C PRO A 188 19.56 50.37 -48.20
N ASN A 189 18.36 50.81 -48.56
CA ASN A 189 18.17 51.80 -49.64
C ASN A 189 18.72 53.18 -49.27
N ASP A 190 18.62 53.59 -48.01
CA ASP A 190 19.21 54.86 -47.55
C ASP A 190 20.74 54.83 -47.59
N ILE A 191 21.36 53.66 -47.44
CA ILE A 191 22.82 53.47 -47.57
C ILE A 191 23.23 53.58 -49.04
N ARG A 192 22.48 52.92 -49.93
CA ARG A 192 22.73 52.93 -51.38
C ARG A 192 22.61 54.32 -51.99
N GLU A 193 21.71 55.15 -51.46
CA GLU A 193 21.46 56.51 -51.94
C GLU A 193 22.32 57.57 -51.25
N ALA A 194 23.13 57.19 -50.26
CA ALA A 194 23.97 58.11 -49.51
C ALA A 194 25.02 58.77 -50.42
N ARG A 195 25.08 60.12 -50.38
CA ARG A 195 26.09 60.91 -51.11
C ARG A 195 26.88 61.76 -50.14
N PHE A 196 28.20 61.61 -50.17
CA PHE A 196 29.12 62.38 -49.33
C PHE A 196 29.74 63.55 -50.11
N GLY A 197 29.94 64.68 -49.44
CA GLY A 197 30.62 65.84 -50.03
C GLY A 197 32.14 65.68 -49.97
N THR A 198 32.83 65.98 -51.07
CA THR A 198 34.31 65.94 -51.14
C THR A 198 34.96 67.14 -50.45
N VAL A 199 35.99 66.94 -49.63
CA VAL A 199 36.68 68.02 -48.90
C VAL A 199 37.99 68.40 -49.59
N ARG A 200 38.21 69.70 -49.89
CA ARG A 200 39.40 70.17 -50.65
C ARG A 200 40.65 70.49 -49.81
N PHE A 201 40.52 70.70 -48.50
CA PHE A 201 41.59 71.25 -47.64
C PHE A 201 41.94 70.39 -46.42
N ARG A 202 41.35 69.20 -46.26
CA ARG A 202 41.64 68.26 -45.17
C ARG A 202 41.89 66.87 -45.75
N PRO A 203 42.70 66.01 -45.08
CA PRO A 203 42.77 64.61 -45.46
C PRO A 203 41.35 64.01 -45.39
N GLY A 204 40.88 63.48 -46.52
CA GLY A 204 39.60 62.80 -46.66
C GLY A 204 39.80 61.29 -46.69
N TYR A 205 38.70 60.55 -46.59
CA TYR A 205 38.69 59.11 -46.83
C TYR A 205 38.88 58.81 -48.32
N ASP A 206 39.47 57.66 -48.64
CA ASP A 206 39.55 57.17 -50.02
C ASP A 206 38.16 56.76 -50.50
N GLU A 207 37.73 57.32 -51.63
CA GLU A 207 36.39 57.12 -52.20
C GLU A 207 36.14 55.65 -52.52
N GLU A 208 37.13 54.94 -53.10
CA GLU A 208 36.98 53.53 -53.46
C GLU A 208 36.85 52.64 -52.22
N GLU A 209 37.57 52.98 -51.14
CA GLU A 209 37.50 52.24 -49.89
C GLU A 209 36.17 52.48 -49.18
N VAL A 210 35.65 53.71 -49.23
CA VAL A 210 34.33 54.06 -48.67
C VAL A 210 33.21 53.37 -49.43
N ASP A 211 33.26 53.32 -50.77
CA ASP A 211 32.25 52.63 -51.57
C ASP A 211 32.23 51.11 -51.29
N VAL A 212 33.41 50.48 -51.26
CA VAL A 212 33.53 49.05 -50.88
C VAL A 212 33.04 48.79 -49.46
N PHE A 213 33.23 49.75 -48.56
CA PHE A 213 32.71 49.66 -47.19
C PHE A 213 31.18 49.78 -47.15
N LEU A 214 30.59 50.74 -47.85
CA LEU A 214 29.14 50.92 -47.91
C LEU A 214 28.43 49.71 -48.53
N ASP A 215 28.99 49.11 -49.57
CA ASP A 215 28.50 47.85 -50.16
C ASP A 215 28.47 46.70 -49.14
N LYS A 216 29.45 46.63 -48.25
CA LYS A 216 29.50 45.61 -47.19
C LYS A 216 28.48 45.90 -46.09
N VAL A 217 28.38 47.16 -45.67
CA VAL A 217 27.43 47.59 -44.63
C VAL A 217 25.99 47.38 -45.11
N GLU A 218 25.68 47.68 -46.37
CA GLU A 218 24.38 47.41 -46.97
C GLU A 218 23.99 45.93 -46.83
N LYS A 219 24.87 45.02 -47.26
CA LYS A 219 24.65 43.57 -47.15
C LYS A 219 24.47 43.11 -45.71
N GLU A 220 25.28 43.63 -44.80
CA GLU A 220 25.20 43.26 -43.38
C GLU A 220 23.90 43.74 -42.73
N VAL A 221 23.44 44.96 -43.07
CA VAL A 221 22.18 45.51 -42.57
C VAL A 221 20.98 44.74 -43.12
N GLU A 222 21.04 44.25 -44.37
CA GLU A 222 20.03 43.35 -44.93
C GLU A 222 19.97 42.02 -44.16
N LEU A 223 21.13 41.39 -43.91
CA LEU A 223 21.20 40.12 -43.17
C LEU A 223 20.71 40.26 -41.73
N LEU A 224 21.20 41.26 -40.98
CA LEU A 224 20.79 41.50 -39.59
C LEU A 224 19.30 41.82 -39.46
N ARG A 225 18.68 42.39 -40.50
CA ARG A 225 17.22 42.60 -40.53
C ARG A 225 16.47 41.30 -40.76
N ALA A 226 16.92 40.48 -41.72
CA ALA A 226 16.33 39.17 -41.98
C ALA A 226 16.36 38.29 -40.71
N ASP A 227 17.52 38.23 -40.04
CA ASP A 227 17.68 37.47 -38.80
C ASP A 227 16.78 37.99 -37.67
N ARG A 228 16.65 39.32 -37.54
CA ARG A 228 15.74 39.93 -36.55
C ARG A 228 14.27 39.64 -36.84
N GLU A 229 13.88 39.59 -38.11
CA GLU A 229 12.51 39.22 -38.51
C GLU A 229 12.23 37.74 -38.24
N GLU A 230 13.20 36.86 -38.47
CA GLU A 230 13.10 35.43 -38.16
C GLU A 230 13.01 35.18 -36.65
N LEU A 231 13.90 35.80 -35.87
CA LEU A 231 13.84 35.76 -34.40
C LEU A 231 12.54 36.34 -33.83
N ALA A 232 11.95 37.35 -34.49
CA ALA A 232 10.67 37.91 -34.09
C ALA A 232 9.50 36.93 -34.37
N LYS A 233 9.56 36.18 -35.47
CA LYS A 233 8.58 35.11 -35.77
C LYS A 233 8.69 33.98 -34.75
N GLU A 234 9.91 33.50 -34.49
CA GLU A 234 10.14 32.44 -33.51
C GLU A 234 9.69 32.86 -32.09
N ASN A 235 9.97 34.11 -31.68
CA ASN A 235 9.45 34.64 -30.42
C ASN A 235 7.92 34.74 -30.38
N ALA A 236 7.28 35.07 -31.50
CA ALA A 236 5.82 35.11 -31.58
C ALA A 236 5.21 33.70 -31.45
N GLU A 237 5.83 32.70 -32.10
CA GLU A 237 5.43 31.29 -32.02
C GLU A 237 5.62 30.72 -30.61
N LEU A 238 6.77 30.95 -29.98
CA LEU A 238 7.04 30.54 -28.61
C LEU A 238 6.07 31.20 -27.61
N ARG A 239 5.72 32.47 -27.81
CA ARG A 239 4.70 33.16 -27.01
C ARG A 239 3.30 32.57 -27.22
N ALA A 240 2.94 32.17 -28.44
CA ALA A 240 1.68 31.50 -28.71
C ALA A 240 1.61 30.11 -28.05
N GLN A 241 2.70 29.34 -28.10
CA GLN A 241 2.82 28.04 -27.43
C GLN A 241 2.74 28.17 -25.90
N LEU A 242 3.44 29.15 -25.31
CA LEU A 242 3.35 29.46 -23.89
C LEU A 242 1.95 29.94 -23.48
N GLY A 243 1.28 30.71 -24.34
CA GLY A 243 -0.11 31.13 -24.13
C GLY A 243 -1.10 29.96 -24.10
N SER A 244 -0.94 28.97 -24.99
CA SER A 244 -1.77 27.75 -24.99
C SER A 244 -1.50 26.82 -23.80
N VAL A 245 -0.28 26.84 -23.24
CA VAL A 245 0.09 26.04 -22.06
C VAL A 245 -0.38 26.71 -20.76
N LEU A 246 -0.44 28.05 -20.71
CA LEU A 246 -0.89 28.82 -19.54
C LEU A 246 -2.40 29.06 -19.48
N TYR A 247 -3.11 28.94 -20.62
CA TYR A 247 -4.58 28.95 -20.68
C TYR A 247 -5.08 27.84 -21.62
N PRO A 248 -5.11 26.57 -21.18
CA PRO A 248 -5.98 25.60 -21.85
C PRO A 248 -7.41 26.11 -21.70
N GLU A 249 -8.15 26.15 -22.80
CA GLU A 249 -9.55 26.55 -22.84
C GLU A 249 -10.32 25.98 -21.64
N ASN A 250 -10.94 26.87 -20.86
CA ASN A 250 -12.01 26.50 -19.95
C ASN A 250 -13.18 25.96 -20.80
N LEU A 251 -13.10 24.69 -21.16
CA LEU A 251 -14.24 23.85 -21.50
C LEU A 251 -14.60 23.09 -20.23
N ASP A 252 -15.54 23.66 -19.46
CA ASP A 252 -16.68 22.97 -18.83
C ASP A 252 -17.22 23.79 -17.65
N GLY A 253 -18.45 24.27 -17.78
CA GLY A 253 -19.15 24.93 -16.67
C GLY A 253 -20.24 25.93 -17.03
N GLN A 254 -21.05 25.67 -18.06
CA GLN A 254 -22.40 26.26 -18.10
C GLN A 254 -23.30 25.41 -17.20
N ALA A 255 -23.62 25.96 -16.03
CA ALA A 255 -24.76 25.59 -15.20
C ALA A 255 -26.01 26.35 -15.66
#